data_AF-A0A382Z5D8-F1
#
_entry.id   AF-A0A382Z5D8-F1
#
_cell.length_a   1.000
_cell.length_b   1.000
_cell.length_c   1.000
_cell.angle_alpha   90.00
_cell.angle_beta   90.00
_cell.angle_gamma   90.00
#
_symmetry.space_group_name_H-M   'P 1'
#
loop_
_entity.id
_entity.type
_entity.pdbx_description
1 polymer ?
#
loop_
_entity_poly.entity_id
_entity_poly.type
_entity_poly.pdbx_seq_one_letter_code
_entity_poly.pdbx_strand_id
1 'polypeptide(L)' 'MALRKFNPTTPGQRHKVAITFDEITVSRPEKSLLAKKKNSGGRNDTGKMT' A
#
# COMPACT_ATOMS: atom_id res chain seq x y z
N MET A 1 -1.21 -1.55 -16.23
CA MET A 1 -1.22 -2.35 -14.98
C MET A 1 -2.01 -3.64 -15.17
N ALA A 2 -1.38 -4.81 -14.97
CA ALA A 2 -2.06 -6.11 -15.01
C ALA A 2 -2.41 -6.60 -13.60
N LEU A 3 -3.24 -7.63 -13.50
CA LEU A 3 -3.59 -8.29 -12.23
C LEU A 3 -2.90 -9.65 -12.14
N ARG A 4 -2.24 -9.92 -11.02
CA ARG A 4 -1.62 -11.22 -10.71
C ARG A 4 -2.42 -11.94 -9.63
N LYS A 5 -3.01 -13.07 -10.00
CA LYS A 5 -3.61 -14.04 -9.07
C LYS A 5 -2.50 -14.91 -8.47
N PHE A 6 -2.54 -15.11 -7.15
CA PHE A 6 -1.56 -15.97 -6.47
C PHE A 6 -2.01 -17.43 -6.50
N ASN A 7 -1.03 -18.34 -6.53
CA ASN A 7 -1.28 -19.76 -6.29
C ASN A 7 -1.76 -19.94 -4.83
N PRO A 8 -2.80 -20.75 -4.58
CA PRO A 8 -3.40 -20.88 -3.26
C PRO A 8 -2.61 -21.85 -2.36
N THR A 9 -1.35 -21.54 -2.05
CA THR A 9 -0.52 -22.38 -1.16
C THR A 9 -0.89 -22.20 0.32
N THR A 10 -1.56 -21.09 0.66
CA THR A 10 -2.12 -20.83 2.01
C THR A 10 -3.57 -20.35 1.92
N PRO A 11 -4.41 -20.56 2.95
CA PRO A 11 -5.81 -20.14 2.93
C PRO A 11 -6.02 -18.65 2.63
N GLY A 12 -5.18 -17.78 3.18
CA GLY A 12 -5.26 -16.33 2.97
C GLY A 12 -4.89 -15.89 1.54
N GLN A 13 -4.23 -16.74 0.75
CA GLN A 13 -3.84 -16.42 -0.63
C GLN A 13 -4.90 -16.80 -1.67
N ARG A 14 -5.91 -17.63 -1.32
CA ARG A 14 -6.92 -18.14 -2.27
C ARG A 14 -7.67 -17.06 -3.05
N HIS A 15 -8.02 -15.97 -2.38
CA HIS A 15 -8.74 -14.84 -2.98
C HIS A 15 -7.85 -13.61 -3.18
N LYS A 16 -6.55 -13.75 -2.92
CA LYS A 16 -5.61 -12.63 -3.02
C LYS A 16 -5.33 -12.33 -4.50
N VAL A 17 -5.53 -11.07 -4.87
CA VAL A 17 -5.13 -10.52 -6.16
C VAL A 17 -4.22 -9.33 -5.88
N ALA A 18 -3.08 -9.28 -6.57
CA ALA A 18 -2.19 -8.12 -6.53
C ALA A 18 -2.15 -7.44 -7.90
N ILE A 19 -1.83 -6.15 -7.90
CA ILE A 19 -1.54 -5.39 -9.10
C ILE A 19 -0.09 -5.65 -9.51
N THR A 20 0.19 -5.76 -10.81
CA THR A 20 1.56 -5.80 -11.33
C THR A 20 2.12 -4.39 -11.47
N PHE A 21 3.42 -4.26 -11.25
CA PHE A 21 4.12 -2.98 -11.21
C PHE A 21 5.04 -2.79 -12.43
N ASP A 22 4.65 -3.35 -13.57
CA ASP A 22 5.51 -3.42 -14.78
C ASP A 22 5.86 -2.03 -15.34
N GLU A 23 5.03 -1.03 -15.06
CA GLU A 23 5.23 0.38 -15.43
C GLU A 23 6.05 1.18 -14.39
N ILE A 24 6.29 0.62 -13.20
CA ILE A 24 7.08 1.30 -12.15
C ILE A 24 8.56 1.14 -12.45
N THR A 25 9.19 2.22 -12.90
CA THR A 25 10.59 2.23 -13.35
C THR A 25 11.60 2.37 -12.21
N VAL A 26 11.22 2.96 -11.08
CA VAL A 26 12.10 3.25 -9.95
C VAL A 26 11.42 2.91 -8.63
N SER A 27 12.15 2.26 -7.72
CA SER A 27 11.63 1.78 -6.43
C SER A 27 11.71 2.80 -5.30
N ARG A 28 12.57 3.83 -5.42
CA ARG A 28 12.77 4.87 -4.40
C ARG A 28 12.38 6.24 -4.96
N PRO A 29 11.52 7.01 -4.26
CA PRO A 29 11.15 8.37 -4.67
C PRO A 29 12.30 9.36 -4.45
N GLU A 30 12.23 10.51 -5.13
CA GLU A 30 13.20 11.59 -5.00
C GLU A 30 13.17 12.21 -3.59
N LYS A 31 14.32 12.23 -2.90
CA LYS A 31 14.40 12.62 -1.48
C LYS A 31 13.99 14.06 -1.19
N SER A 32 14.26 14.98 -2.12
CA SER A 32 13.93 16.41 -2.02
C SER A 32 12.41 16.67 -2.00
N LEU A 33 11.63 15.80 -2.64
CA LEU A 33 10.18 15.92 -2.78
C LEU A 33 9.40 15.20 -1.66
N LEU A 34 10.09 14.61 -0.69
CA LEU A 34 9.47 13.88 0.40
C LEU A 34 9.12 14.79 1.58
N ALA A 35 7.94 14.57 2.16
CA ALA A 35 7.51 15.16 3.42
C ALA A 35 7.09 14.05 4.41
N LYS A 36 7.21 14.34 5.72
CA LYS A 36 6.77 13.41 6.77
C LYS A 36 5.24 13.39 6.83
N LYS A 37 4.64 12.21 6.61
CA LYS A 37 3.21 11.97 6.83
C LYS A 37 3.01 11.25 8.16
N LYS A 38 2.34 11.89 9.12
CA LYS A 38 1.99 11.27 10.42
C LYS A 38 0.70 10.46 10.26
N ASN A 39 0.61 9.33 10.96
CA ASN A 39 -0.61 8.53 11.05
C ASN A 39 -1.44 9.01 12.26
N SER A 40 -2.70 9.35 12.05
CA SER A 40 -3.62 9.74 13.12
C SER A 40 -4.26 8.55 13.84
N GLY A 41 -4.24 7.36 13.22
CA GLY A 41 -4.94 6.19 13.73
C GLY A 41 -6.46 6.37 13.80
N GLY A 42 -7.03 7.21 12.91
CA GLY A 42 -8.45 7.54 12.90
C GLY A 42 -8.87 8.45 14.06
N ARG A 43 -7.97 9.32 14.54
CA ARG A 43 -8.28 10.31 15.58
C ARG A 43 -8.22 11.73 15.03
N ASN A 44 -9.11 12.59 15.51
CA ASN A 44 -9.06 14.03 15.27
C ASN A 44 -8.07 14.73 16.21
N ASP A 45 -8.00 16.06 16.09
CA ASP A 45 -7.18 16.96 16.90
C ASP A 45 -7.49 16.92 18.40
N THR A 46 -8.75 16.64 18.78
CA THR A 46 -9.16 16.41 20.18
C THR A 46 -8.89 14.99 20.69
N GLY A 47 -8.32 14.11 19.86
CA GLY A 47 -8.00 12.72 20.22
C GLY A 47 -9.16 11.72 20.15
N LYS A 48 -10.33 12.15 19.66
CA LYS A 48 -11.53 11.30 19.50
C LYS A 48 -11.46 10.52 18.20
N MET A 49 -12.02 9.31 18.20
CA MET A 49 -12.12 8.47 17.01
C MET A 49 -13.13 9.05 16.02
N THR A 50 -12.67 9.33 14.79
CA THR A 50 -13.43 9.93 13.68
C THR A 50 -12.86 9.43 12.36
#